data_AF-A0A934YIU8-F1
#
_entry.id   AF-A0A934YIU8-F1
#
_cell.length_a   1.000
_cell.length_b   1.000
_cell.length_c   1.000
_cell.angle_alpha   90.00
_cell.angle_beta   90.00
_cell.angle_gamma   90.00
#
_symmetry.space_group_name_H-M   'P 1'
#
loop_
_entity.id
_entity.type
_entity.pdbx_description
1 polymer ?
#
loop_
_entity_poly.entity_id
_entity_poly.type
_entity_poly.pdbx_seq_one_letter_code
_entity_poly.pdbx_strand_id
1 'polypeptide(L)'
;MDLFTHVLAAGLVAEGVARVPRERHLPVPATVALGPLTFFLASLSHLALDRIPHFGFVPHLLSVWGALPHAWLVRPVVGGLLALAFLLALGGGNRGIVLVAAAGATYPDVEKMAHAMWGLPYRLFEGHAGATSSYSGGYDHRLLAAAEIAFSLALALAYRALAARRGAHHTTPPPA
;
A
#
# COMPACT_ATOMS: atom_id res chain seq x y z
N MET A 1 6.77 6.42 -3.53
CA MET A 1 5.78 6.13 -4.60
C MET A 1 4.48 6.88 -4.26
N ASP A 2 3.41 6.79 -5.06
CA ASP A 2 2.13 7.38 -4.65
C ASP A 2 1.35 6.49 -3.67
N LEU A 3 0.48 7.10 -2.85
CA LEU A 3 -0.31 6.40 -1.83
C LEU A 3 -1.20 5.30 -2.44
N PHE A 4 -1.69 5.51 -3.68
CA PHE A 4 -2.47 4.51 -4.42
C PHE A 4 -1.66 3.21 -4.59
N THR A 5 -0.42 3.31 -5.04
CA THR A 5 0.48 2.18 -5.27
C THR A 5 0.83 1.45 -3.98
N HIS A 6 1.13 2.19 -2.91
CA HIS A 6 1.41 1.59 -1.60
C HIS A 6 0.22 0.80 -1.08
N VAL A 7 -0.99 1.35 -1.17
CA VAL A 7 -2.22 0.67 -0.74
C VAL A 7 -2.50 -0.56 -1.60
N LEU A 8 -2.31 -0.52 -2.92
CA LEU A 8 -2.47 -1.70 -3.78
C LEU A 8 -1.47 -2.82 -3.44
N ALA A 9 -0.21 -2.50 -3.20
CA ALA A 9 0.79 -3.46 -2.77
C ALA A 9 0.44 -4.07 -1.40
N ALA A 10 -0.09 -3.26 -0.47
CA ALA A 10 -0.64 -3.74 0.79
C ALA A 10 -1.79 -4.74 0.57
N GLY A 11 -2.65 -4.48 -0.41
CA GLY A 11 -3.69 -5.41 -0.83
C GLY A 11 -3.13 -6.78 -1.21
N LEU A 12 -2.07 -6.83 -2.02
CA LEU A 12 -1.42 -8.10 -2.38
C LEU A 12 -0.82 -8.82 -1.16
N VAL A 13 -0.22 -8.08 -0.22
CA VAL A 13 0.25 -8.65 1.06
C VAL A 13 -0.91 -9.24 1.85
N ALA A 14 -2.00 -8.47 2.02
CA ALA A 14 -3.21 -8.93 2.70
C ALA A 14 -3.75 -10.21 2.08
N GLU A 15 -3.74 -10.28 0.75
CA GLU A 15 -4.19 -11.43 0.01
C GLU A 15 -3.30 -12.66 0.21
N GLY A 16 -1.98 -12.49 0.17
CA GLY A 16 -1.04 -13.57 0.46
C GLY A 16 -1.22 -14.12 1.88
N VAL A 17 -1.35 -13.23 2.86
CA VAL A 17 -1.53 -13.62 4.27
C VAL A 17 -2.88 -14.30 4.50
N ALA A 18 -3.96 -13.79 3.89
CA ALA A 18 -5.31 -14.33 4.07
C ALA A 18 -5.51 -15.73 3.47
N ARG A 19 -4.60 -16.21 2.61
CA ARG A 19 -4.60 -17.60 2.10
C ARG A 19 -4.12 -18.60 3.14
N VAL A 20 -3.22 -18.20 4.03
CA VAL A 20 -2.58 -19.10 5.00
C VAL A 20 -3.60 -19.79 5.92
N PRO A 21 -4.58 -19.10 6.54
CA PRO A 21 -5.63 -19.75 7.34
C PRO A 21 -6.52 -20.70 6.56
N ARG A 22 -6.88 -20.32 5.32
CA ARG A 22 -7.81 -21.10 4.50
C ARG A 22 -7.20 -22.43 4.07
N GLU A 23 -5.91 -22.42 3.75
CA GLU A 23 -5.19 -23.62 3.32
C GLU A 23 -4.80 -24.51 4.51
N ARG A 24 -4.68 -23.95 5.73
CA ARG A 24 -4.12 -24.66 6.89
C ARG A 24 -5.09 -24.84 8.07
N HIS A 25 -6.35 -24.42 7.96
CA HIS A 25 -7.36 -24.50 9.03
C HIS A 25 -6.83 -24.00 10.38
N LEU A 26 -6.22 -22.80 10.38
CA LEU A 26 -5.53 -22.29 11.56
C LEU A 26 -6.50 -22.04 12.74
N PRO A 27 -6.06 -22.28 13.99
CA PRO A 27 -6.86 -21.96 15.18
C PRO A 27 -7.02 -20.43 15.34
N VAL A 28 -8.05 -20.01 16.09
CA VAL A 28 -8.41 -18.59 16.28
C VAL A 28 -7.23 -17.71 16.72
N PRO A 29 -6.38 -18.11 17.70
CA PRO A 29 -5.23 -17.29 18.10
C PRO A 29 -4.21 -17.07 16.97
N ALA A 30 -3.99 -18.09 16.14
CA ALA A 30 -3.10 -17.98 14.98
C ALA A 30 -3.69 -17.06 13.91
N THR A 31 -5.02 -17.01 13.78
CA THR A 31 -5.71 -16.08 12.88
C THR A 31 -5.60 -14.63 13.38
N VAL A 32 -5.67 -14.39 14.70
CA VAL A 32 -5.46 -13.06 15.30
C VAL A 32 -4.03 -12.57 15.07
N ALA A 33 -3.03 -13.45 15.19
CA ALA A 33 -1.63 -13.10 14.95
C ALA A 33 -1.34 -12.65 13.51
N LEU A 34 -2.22 -12.96 12.55
CA LEU A 34 -2.07 -12.48 11.18
C LEU A 34 -2.28 -10.99 11.04
N GLY A 35 -3.03 -10.34 11.94
CA GLY A 35 -3.20 -8.88 11.90
C GLY A 35 -1.86 -8.15 12.02
N PRO A 36 -1.14 -8.28 13.15
CA PRO A 36 0.17 -7.66 13.32
C PRO A 36 1.18 -8.04 12.23
N LEU A 37 1.20 -9.31 11.80
CA LEU A 37 2.06 -9.75 10.69
C LEU A 37 1.71 -9.03 9.38
N THR A 38 0.43 -8.93 9.04
CA THR A 38 -0.04 -8.24 7.83
C THR A 38 0.33 -6.77 7.88
N PHE A 39 0.12 -6.11 9.01
CA PHE A 39 0.52 -4.72 9.21
C PHE A 39 2.01 -4.54 8.93
N PHE A 40 2.85 -5.35 9.57
CA PHE A 40 4.30 -5.28 9.43
C PHE A 40 4.76 -5.54 7.99
N LEU A 41 4.24 -6.58 7.34
CA LEU A 41 4.57 -6.90 5.94
C LEU A 41 4.11 -5.80 4.98
N ALA A 42 2.98 -5.14 5.25
CA ALA A 42 2.50 -4.01 4.47
C ALA A 42 3.36 -2.75 4.69
N SER A 43 3.84 -2.50 5.91
CA SER A 43 4.83 -1.45 6.15
C SER A 43 6.14 -1.75 5.41
N LEU A 44 6.63 -2.99 5.46
CA LEU A 44 7.83 -3.38 4.74
C LEU A 44 7.67 -3.25 3.22
N SER A 45 6.50 -3.59 2.67
CA SER A 45 6.25 -3.43 1.24
C SER A 45 6.26 -1.95 0.83
N HIS A 46 5.72 -1.06 1.67
CA HIS A 46 5.88 0.38 1.48
C HIS A 46 7.37 0.75 1.45
N LEU A 47 8.13 0.40 2.48
CA LEU A 47 9.56 0.75 2.56
C LEU A 47 10.34 0.25 1.34
N ALA A 48 10.03 -0.96 0.87
CA ALA A 48 10.65 -1.52 -0.32
C ALA A 48 10.31 -0.73 -1.59
N LEU A 49 9.04 -0.31 -1.75
CA LEU A 49 8.60 0.50 -2.89
C LEU A 49 9.27 1.88 -2.92
N ASP A 50 9.55 2.46 -1.76
CA ASP A 50 10.24 3.75 -1.67
C ASP A 50 11.70 3.70 -2.08
N ARG A 51 12.31 2.50 -2.13
CA ARG A 51 13.66 2.29 -2.66
C ARG A 51 13.70 2.23 -4.19
N ILE A 52 12.55 2.08 -4.86
CA ILE A 52 12.47 2.06 -6.31
C ILE A 52 12.45 3.51 -6.82
N PRO A 53 13.12 3.83 -7.94
CA PRO A 53 12.99 5.13 -8.56
C PRO A 53 11.52 5.46 -8.84
N HIS A 54 11.06 6.59 -8.33
CA HIS A 54 9.65 6.91 -8.33
C HIS A 54 9.43 8.42 -8.39
N PHE A 55 8.24 8.81 -8.82
CA PHE A 55 7.83 10.20 -8.87
C PHE A 55 7.46 10.67 -7.46
N GLY A 56 8.46 11.12 -6.71
CA GLY A 56 8.25 11.76 -5.41
C GLY A 56 7.68 13.16 -5.59
N PHE A 57 6.49 13.39 -5.06
CA PHE A 57 5.80 14.68 -5.13
C PHE A 57 6.34 15.71 -4.11
N VAL A 58 7.05 15.26 -3.08
CA VAL A 58 7.41 16.07 -1.90
C VAL A 58 8.58 17.07 -2.07
N PRO A 59 9.58 16.89 -2.96
CA PRO A 59 10.63 17.91 -3.18
C PRO A 59 10.08 19.28 -3.63
N HIS A 60 8.91 19.31 -4.28
CA HIS A 60 8.22 20.56 -4.63
C HIS A 60 7.36 21.11 -3.50
N LEU A 61 7.03 20.29 -2.50
CA LEU A 61 6.21 20.67 -1.37
C LEU A 61 6.99 21.52 -0.37
N LEU A 62 8.27 21.21 -0.15
CA LEU A 62 9.12 21.83 0.89
C LEU A 62 9.87 23.10 0.45
N SER A 63 10.03 23.32 -0.86
CA SER A 63 10.64 24.55 -1.39
C SER A 63 9.66 25.73 -1.55
N VAL A 64 8.34 25.50 -1.45
CA VAL A 64 7.30 26.50 -1.81
C VAL A 64 6.21 26.63 -0.72
N TRP A 65 6.56 26.47 0.57
CA TRP A 65 5.60 26.41 1.71
C TRP A 65 4.63 27.59 1.84
N GLY A 66 4.82 28.69 1.10
CA GLY A 66 3.91 29.83 1.10
C GLY A 66 2.67 29.70 0.21
N ALA A 67 2.60 28.79 -0.76
CA ALA A 67 1.63 28.94 -1.86
C ALA A 67 1.12 27.66 -2.55
N LEU A 68 1.12 26.49 -1.91
CA LEU A 68 0.53 25.30 -2.54
C LEU A 68 -0.99 25.23 -2.32
N PRO A 69 -1.80 25.11 -3.40
CA PRO A 69 -3.23 24.89 -3.27
C PRO A 69 -3.48 23.52 -2.62
N HIS A 70 -4.35 23.48 -1.61
CA HIS A 70 -4.80 22.25 -0.94
C HIS A 70 -5.21 21.14 -1.93
N ALA A 71 -5.65 21.51 -3.13
CA ALA A 71 -5.97 20.63 -4.25
C ALA A 71 -4.87 19.62 -4.63
N TRP A 72 -3.60 19.87 -4.30
CA TRP A 72 -2.50 18.99 -4.67
C TRP A 72 -2.27 17.84 -3.68
N LEU A 73 -2.68 18.01 -2.40
CA LEU A 73 -2.76 16.92 -1.40
C LEU A 73 -3.99 16.03 -1.61
N VAL A 74 -4.98 16.52 -2.36
CA VAL A 74 -6.19 15.74 -2.68
C VAL A 74 -5.84 14.53 -3.54
N ARG A 75 -4.88 14.63 -4.48
CA ARG A 75 -4.59 13.54 -5.43
C ARG A 75 -4.08 12.26 -4.74
N PRO A 76 -3.03 12.28 -3.89
CA PRO A 76 -2.58 11.07 -3.20
C PRO A 76 -3.65 10.49 -2.29
N VAL A 77 -4.38 11.34 -1.55
CA VAL A 77 -5.45 10.91 -0.64
C VAL A 77 -6.59 10.24 -1.40
N VAL A 78 -7.11 10.90 -2.45
CA VAL A 78 -8.17 10.35 -3.30
C VAL A 78 -7.71 9.05 -3.96
N GLY A 79 -6.47 9.01 -4.48
CA GLY A 79 -5.87 7.78 -4.99
C GLY A 79 -5.86 6.67 -3.95
N GLY A 80 -5.27 6.90 -2.78
CA GLY A 80 -5.25 5.92 -1.69
C GLY A 80 -6.63 5.41 -1.30
N LEU A 81 -7.63 6.30 -1.21
CA LEU A 81 -9.02 5.94 -0.92
C LEU A 81 -9.65 5.10 -2.03
N LEU A 82 -9.39 5.42 -3.31
CA LEU A 82 -9.86 4.63 -4.45
C LEU A 82 -9.22 3.24 -4.46
N ALA A 83 -7.92 3.14 -4.20
CA ALA A 83 -7.24 1.85 -4.06
C ALA A 83 -7.83 1.03 -2.90
N LEU A 84 -8.06 1.65 -1.75
CA LEU A 84 -8.68 0.97 -0.60
C LEU A 84 -10.09 0.49 -0.92
N ALA A 85 -10.93 1.35 -1.53
CA ALA A 85 -12.29 0.98 -1.93
C ALA A 85 -12.28 -0.19 -2.94
N PHE A 86 -11.39 -0.15 -3.93
CA PHE A 86 -11.18 -1.23 -4.89
C PHE A 86 -10.82 -2.55 -4.19
N LEU A 87 -9.86 -2.52 -3.25
CA LEU A 87 -9.45 -3.70 -2.49
C LEU A 87 -10.56 -4.24 -1.58
N LEU A 88 -11.35 -3.37 -0.94
CA LEU A 88 -12.47 -3.78 -0.09
C LEU A 88 -13.61 -4.39 -0.90
N ALA A 89 -13.87 -3.88 -2.10
CA ALA A 89 -14.86 -4.43 -3.02
C ALA A 89 -14.47 -5.85 -3.48
N LEU A 90 -13.18 -6.07 -3.74
CA LEU A 90 -12.65 -7.37 -4.19
C LEU A 90 -12.24 -8.31 -3.04
N GLY A 91 -12.07 -7.81 -1.82
CA GLY A 91 -11.56 -8.53 -0.65
C GLY A 91 -12.52 -9.56 -0.06
N GLY A 92 -13.81 -9.54 -0.45
CA GLY A 92 -14.81 -10.48 0.04
C GLY A 92 -14.91 -10.52 1.57
N GLY A 93 -14.79 -11.70 2.17
CA GLY A 93 -14.83 -11.88 3.63
C GLY A 93 -13.57 -11.43 4.39
N ASN A 94 -12.49 -11.03 3.71
CA ASN A 94 -11.20 -10.73 4.34
C ASN A 94 -10.98 -9.22 4.57
N ARG A 95 -12.06 -8.42 4.65
CA ARG A 95 -11.97 -6.95 4.75
C ARG A 95 -11.13 -6.47 5.92
N GLY A 96 -11.18 -7.15 7.06
CA GLY A 96 -10.36 -6.80 8.23
C GLY A 96 -8.86 -6.87 7.94
N ILE A 97 -8.38 -7.92 7.28
CA ILE A 97 -6.97 -8.07 6.90
C ILE A 97 -6.56 -6.99 5.89
N VAL A 98 -7.45 -6.63 4.95
CA VAL A 98 -7.22 -5.54 3.99
C VAL A 98 -7.08 -4.19 4.70
N LEU A 99 -7.93 -3.89 5.69
CA LEU A 99 -7.85 -2.66 6.47
C LEU A 99 -6.54 -2.58 7.28
N VAL A 100 -6.14 -3.69 7.90
CA VAL A 100 -4.88 -3.77 8.66
C VAL A 100 -3.66 -3.60 7.73
N ALA A 101 -3.70 -4.19 6.54
CA ALA A 101 -2.65 -3.98 5.54
C ALA A 101 -2.60 -2.52 5.07
N ALA A 102 -3.75 -1.90 4.79
CA ALA A 102 -3.81 -0.50 4.39
C ALA A 102 -3.23 0.40 5.49
N ALA A 103 -3.58 0.17 6.76
CA ALA A 103 -3.00 0.88 7.89
C ALA A 103 -1.46 0.71 7.93
N GLY A 104 -0.97 -0.52 7.79
CA GLY A 104 0.47 -0.83 7.74
C GLY A 104 1.20 -0.12 6.60
N ALA A 105 0.61 -0.08 5.41
CA ALA A 105 1.16 0.62 4.26
C ALA A 105 1.09 2.15 4.38
N THR A 106 0.18 2.71 5.18
CA THR A 106 0.17 4.16 5.45
C THR A 106 1.05 4.59 6.61
N TYR A 107 1.40 3.65 7.51
CA TYR A 107 2.11 3.95 8.74
C TYR A 107 3.46 4.66 8.53
N PRO A 108 4.31 4.27 7.57
CA PRO A 108 5.57 4.97 7.34
C PRO A 108 5.40 6.47 7.00
N ASP A 109 4.36 6.81 6.22
CA ASP A 109 4.01 8.21 5.93
C ASP A 109 3.52 8.95 7.17
N VAL A 110 2.74 8.30 8.03
CA VAL A 110 2.26 8.88 9.30
C VAL A 110 3.44 9.18 10.23
N GLU A 111 4.39 8.24 10.37
CA GLU A 111 5.60 8.44 11.18
C GLU A 111 6.43 9.62 10.65
N LYS A 112 6.57 9.73 9.32
CA LYS A 112 7.21 10.85 8.65
C LYS A 112 6.53 12.18 8.93
N MET A 113 5.21 12.26 8.82
CA MET A 113 4.45 13.48 9.16
C MET A 113 4.59 13.83 10.63
N ALA A 114 4.52 12.82 11.50
CA ALA A 114 4.63 13.01 12.93
C ALA A 114 5.99 13.58 13.35
N HIS A 115 7.06 13.09 12.74
CA HIS A 115 8.39 13.65 12.91
C HIS A 115 8.49 15.08 12.37
N ALA A 116 8.03 15.32 11.14
CA ALA A 116 8.14 16.64 10.50
C ALA A 116 7.34 17.73 11.21
N MET A 117 6.16 17.40 11.74
CA MET A 117 5.25 18.37 12.37
C MET A 117 5.53 18.56 13.87
N TRP A 118 5.94 17.51 14.58
CA TRP A 118 6.01 17.51 16.05
C TRP A 118 7.36 17.07 16.61
N GLY A 119 8.35 16.76 15.77
CA GLY A 119 9.68 16.32 16.21
C GLY A 119 9.67 14.97 16.92
N LEU A 120 8.63 14.15 16.73
CA LEU A 120 8.52 12.84 17.38
C LEU A 120 9.64 11.89 16.93
N PRO A 121 10.11 10.98 17.81
CA PRO A 121 11.11 9.99 17.46
C PRO A 121 10.55 9.03 16.41
N TYR A 122 11.40 8.60 15.50
CA TYR A 122 11.06 7.67 14.42
C TYR A 122 11.97 6.46 14.42
N ARG A 123 11.48 5.34 13.88
CA ARG A 123 12.25 4.10 13.70
C ARG A 123 12.30 3.62 12.25
N LEU A 124 11.25 3.84 11.44
CA LEU A 124 11.24 3.36 10.05
C LEU A 124 11.73 4.40 9.03
N PHE A 125 11.81 5.68 9.43
CA PHE A 125 12.20 6.79 8.54
C PHE A 125 13.65 6.71 8.02
N GLU A 126 14.61 6.12 8.74
CA GLU A 126 15.96 5.88 8.17
C GLU A 126 15.91 4.90 6.97
N GLY A 127 14.89 4.05 6.94
CA GLY A 127 14.61 3.14 5.84
C GLY A 127 14.03 3.83 4.60
N HIS A 128 13.55 5.06 4.71
CA HIS A 128 12.89 5.81 3.64
C HIS A 128 13.86 6.64 2.80
N ALA A 129 13.43 6.95 1.57
CA ALA A 129 13.85 8.20 0.93
C ALA A 129 13.28 9.34 1.79
N GLY A 130 14.17 10.18 2.37
CA GLY A 130 13.81 11.21 3.34
C GLY A 130 12.60 12.07 2.91
N ALA A 131 12.02 12.80 3.88
CA ALA A 131 10.73 13.45 3.70
C ALA A 131 10.61 14.30 2.42
N THR A 132 11.73 14.87 1.98
CA THR A 132 11.94 15.81 0.88
C THR A 132 12.48 15.18 -0.41
N SER A 133 12.83 13.90 -0.46
CA SER A 133 13.54 13.33 -1.60
C SER A 133 12.65 12.38 -2.41
N SER A 134 12.34 12.80 -3.64
CA SER A 134 12.04 11.84 -4.69
C SER A 134 13.32 11.08 -4.97
N TYR A 135 13.30 9.76 -4.89
CA TYR A 135 14.38 8.98 -5.48
C TYR A 135 14.10 8.89 -6.98
N SER A 136 14.64 9.81 -7.77
CA SER A 136 14.44 9.79 -9.24
C SER A 136 15.42 8.87 -9.94
N GLY A 137 16.52 8.47 -9.30
CA GLY A 137 17.60 7.70 -9.93
C GLY A 137 18.24 8.38 -11.14
N GLY A 138 18.01 9.69 -11.34
CA GLY A 138 18.44 10.43 -12.54
C GLY A 138 17.50 10.28 -13.75
N TYR A 139 16.35 9.63 -13.60
CA TYR A 139 15.37 9.45 -14.69
C TYR A 139 14.47 10.67 -14.89
N ASP A 140 13.97 10.82 -16.12
CA ASP A 140 12.99 11.84 -16.49
C ASP A 140 11.66 11.66 -15.72
N HIS A 141 11.05 12.76 -15.28
CA HIS A 141 9.83 12.73 -14.47
C HIS A 141 8.61 12.15 -15.21
N ARG A 142 8.51 12.34 -16.53
CA ARG A 142 7.41 11.76 -17.33
C ARG A 142 7.57 10.26 -17.43
N LEU A 143 8.80 9.78 -17.59
CA LEU A 143 9.12 8.36 -17.58
C LEU A 143 8.78 7.73 -16.22
N LEU A 144 9.18 8.38 -15.12
CA LEU A 144 8.85 7.91 -13.76
C LEU A 144 7.33 7.86 -13.53
N ALA A 145 6.60 8.91 -13.90
CA ALA A 145 5.14 8.93 -13.78
C ALA A 145 4.47 7.84 -14.63
N ALA A 146 4.93 7.61 -15.86
CA ALA A 146 4.41 6.53 -16.70
C ALA A 146 4.72 5.14 -16.11
N ALA A 147 5.93 4.95 -15.56
CA ALA A 147 6.32 3.71 -14.90
C ALA A 147 5.48 3.44 -13.66
N GLU A 148 5.19 4.46 -12.84
CA GLU A 148 4.27 4.34 -11.70
C GLU A 148 2.88 3.91 -12.15
N ILE A 149 2.27 4.60 -13.12
CA ILE A 149 0.94 4.25 -13.63
C ILE A 149 0.90 2.80 -14.14
N ALA A 150 1.89 2.38 -14.92
CA ALA A 150 1.99 1.02 -15.43
C ALA A 150 2.13 0.01 -14.29
N PHE A 151 2.94 0.32 -13.28
CA PHE A 151 3.15 -0.52 -12.11
C PHE A 151 1.88 -0.64 -11.27
N SER A 152 1.17 0.45 -10.98
CA SER A 152 -0.10 0.42 -10.25
C SER A 152 -1.17 -0.37 -11.01
N LEU A 153 -1.22 -0.24 -12.34
CA LEU A 153 -2.11 -1.04 -13.19
C LEU A 153 -1.78 -2.54 -13.07
N ALA A 154 -0.49 -2.90 -13.15
CA ALA A 154 -0.05 -4.28 -13.00
C ALA A 154 -0.44 -4.86 -11.63
N LEU A 155 -0.27 -4.10 -10.55
CA LEU A 155 -0.70 -4.50 -9.20
C LEU A 155 -2.21 -4.71 -9.11
N ALA A 156 -3.00 -3.79 -9.66
CA ALA A 156 -4.46 -3.90 -9.67
C ALA A 156 -4.94 -5.13 -10.46
N LEU A 157 -4.34 -5.39 -11.62
CA LEU A 157 -4.63 -6.58 -12.43
C LEU A 157 -4.22 -7.87 -11.72
N ALA A 158 -3.04 -7.90 -11.08
CA ALA A 158 -2.60 -9.04 -10.28
C ALA A 158 -3.57 -9.32 -9.14
N TYR A 159 -4.00 -8.29 -8.39
CA TYR A 159 -4.96 -8.44 -7.31
C TYR A 159 -6.31 -8.97 -7.83
N ARG A 160 -6.82 -8.42 -8.93
CA ARG A 160 -8.07 -8.87 -9.56
C ARG A 160 -7.96 -10.33 -10.02
N ALA A 161 -6.86 -10.74 -10.64
CA ALA A 161 -6.64 -12.12 -11.06
C ALA A 161 -6.64 -13.07 -9.86
N LEU A 162 -5.98 -12.69 -8.77
CA LEU A 162 -5.98 -13.45 -7.51
C LEU A 162 -7.39 -13.54 -6.91
N ALA A 163 -8.16 -12.45 -6.91
CA ALA A 163 -9.54 -12.43 -6.45
C ALA A 163 -10.47 -13.31 -7.32
N ALA A 164 -10.33 -13.26 -8.64
CA ALA A 164 -11.12 -14.07 -9.57
C ALA A 164 -10.89 -15.58 -9.38
N ARG A 165 -9.64 -15.99 -9.12
CA ARG A 165 -9.33 -17.40 -8.80
C ARG A 165 -10.05 -17.89 -7.54
N ARG A 166 -10.30 -17.03 -6.55
CA ARG A 166 -11.07 -17.41 -5.35
C ARG A 166 -12.51 -17.76 -5.67
N GLY A 167 -13.15 -17.00 -6.57
CA GLY A 167 -14.54 -17.24 -6.97
C GLY A 167 -14.72 -18.59 -7.66
N ALA A 168 -13.76 -19.01 -8.48
CA ALA A 168 -13.83 -20.28 -9.20
C ALA A 168 -13.74 -21.53 -8.30
N HIS A 169 -13.09 -21.43 -7.13
CA HIS A 169 -12.97 -22.55 -6.20
C HIS A 169 -14.21 -22.78 -5.31
N HIS A 170 -15.17 -21.85 -5.29
CA HIS A 170 -16.40 -21.99 -4.51
C HIS A 170 -17.60 -22.53 -5.31
N THR A 171 -17.44 -22.73 -6.63
CA THR A 171 -18.52 -23.19 -7.51
C THR A 171 -18.48 -24.68 -7.85
N THR A 172 -17.50 -25.45 -7.36
CA THR A 172 -17.53 -26.91 -7.48
C THR A 172 -18.53 -27.48 -6.47
N PRO A 173 -19.65 -28.09 -6.92
CA PRO A 173 -20.56 -28.77 -6.01
C PRO A 173 -19.83 -29.93 -5.32
N PRO A 174 -20.21 -30.28 -4.07
CA PRO A 174 -19.63 -31.44 -3.40
C PRO A 174 -19.87 -32.70 -4.26
N PRO A 175 -18.92 -33.64 -4.30
CA PRO A 175 -19.15 -34.93 -4.94
C PRO A 175 -20.37 -35.59 -4.31
N ALA A 176 -21.24 -36.13 -5.18
CA ALA A 176 -22.46 -36.82 -4.80
C ALA A 176 -22.19 -38.12 -4.03
#